data_AF-A0A357HFT1-F1
#
_entry.id   AF-A0A357HFT1-F1
#
_cell.length_a   1.000
_cell.length_b   1.000
_cell.length_c   1.000
_cell.angle_alpha   90.00
_cell.angle_beta   90.00
_cell.angle_gamma   90.00
#
_symmetry.space_group_name_H-M   'P 1'
#
loop_
_entity.id
_entity.type
_entity.pdbx_description
1 polymer ?
#
loop_
_entity_poly.entity_id
_entity_poly.type
_entity_poly.pdbx_seq_one_letter_code
_entity_poly.pdbx_strand_id
1 'polypeptide(L)'
;MKHKRIILIILTFATVIWGQMNPVTVSASARSAARAGEVVHVEMTAEMEHEWHIYALHDAGEGPIATVITINGDYVSRQGKIDEPEPIEKYDEGF
;
A
#
# COMPACT_ATOMS: atom_id res chain seq x y z
N MET A 1 -3.35 20.26 -40.50
CA MET A 1 -3.33 20.95 -39.17
C MET A 1 -4.27 20.33 -38.15
N LYS A 2 -5.53 20.00 -38.49
CA LYS A 2 -6.51 19.39 -37.56
C LYS A 2 -6.04 18.05 -36.94
N HIS A 3 -5.49 17.14 -37.74
CA HIS A 3 -4.99 15.85 -37.25
C HIS A 3 -3.85 15.98 -36.22
N LYS A 4 -2.91 16.92 -36.41
CA LYS A 4 -1.82 17.17 -35.45
C LYS A 4 -2.34 17.65 -34.09
N ARG A 5 -3.41 18.47 -34.08
CA ARG A 5 -4.07 18.93 -32.85
C ARG A 5 -4.79 17.80 -32.13
N ILE A 6 -5.49 16.94 -32.87
CA ILE A 6 -6.15 15.75 -32.30
C ILE A 6 -5.14 14.81 -31.66
N ILE A 7 -4.01 14.54 -32.34
CA ILE A 7 -2.93 13.70 -31.79
C ILE A 7 -2.37 14.29 -30.49
N LEU A 8 -2.14 15.61 -30.45
CA LEU A 8 -1.65 16.27 -29.22
C LEU A 8 -2.66 16.16 -28.07
N ILE A 9 -3.95 16.30 -28.36
CA ILE A 9 -5.02 16.13 -27.34
C ILE A 9 -5.03 14.68 -26.83
N ILE A 10 -4.93 13.69 -27.71
CA ILE A 10 -4.89 12.28 -27.29
C ILE A 10 -3.65 12.01 -26.43
N LEU A 11 -2.47 12.52 -26.83
CA LEU A 11 -1.24 12.31 -26.09
C LEU A 11 -1.30 12.93 -24.69
N THR A 12 -1.83 14.15 -24.59
CA THR A 12 -2.02 14.82 -23.28
C THR A 12 -3.06 14.12 -22.41
N PHE A 13 -4.14 13.60 -22.99
CA PHE A 13 -5.12 12.81 -22.24
C PHE A 13 -4.52 11.49 -21.75
N ALA A 14 -3.69 10.83 -22.56
CA ALA A 14 -3.04 9.58 -22.19
C ALA A 14 -2.10 9.76 -20.99
N THR A 15 -1.33 10.85 -20.90
CA THR A 15 -0.46 11.11 -19.75
C THR A 15 -1.25 11.41 -18.48
N VAL A 16 -2.39 12.11 -18.59
CA VAL A 16 -3.29 12.35 -17.44
C VAL A 16 -3.86 11.04 -16.93
N ILE A 17 -4.33 10.15 -17.81
CA ILE A 17 -4.86 8.84 -17.42
C ILE A 17 -3.76 7.99 -16.75
N TRP A 18 -2.54 8.01 -17.30
CA TRP A 18 -1.42 7.27 -16.73
C TRP A 18 -1.08 7.73 -15.31
N GLY A 19 -1.09 9.04 -15.05
CA GLY A 19 -0.86 9.60 -13.72
C GLY A 19 -1.97 9.36 -12.70
N GLN A 20 -3.09 8.76 -13.10
CA GLN A 20 -4.17 8.33 -12.17
C GLN A 20 -3.99 6.87 -11.70
N MET A 21 -3.01 6.13 -12.22
CA MET A 21 -2.76 4.77 -11.74
C MET A 21 -2.19 4.81 -10.32
N ASN A 22 -2.68 3.93 -9.46
CA ASN A 22 -2.15 3.80 -8.11
C ASN A 22 -0.77 3.13 -8.17
N PRO A 23 0.28 3.75 -7.60
CA PRO A 23 1.63 3.19 -7.63
C PRO A 23 1.80 2.01 -6.67
N VAL A 24 0.82 1.80 -5.80
CA VAL A 24 0.77 0.72 -4.82
C VAL A 24 -0.56 -0.01 -4.94
N THR A 25 -0.51 -1.33 -5.06
CA THR A 25 -1.67 -2.22 -4.95
C THR A 25 -1.59 -2.99 -3.65
N VAL A 26 -2.64 -2.90 -2.82
CA VAL A 26 -2.73 -3.63 -1.55
C VAL A 26 -3.76 -4.74 -1.68
N SER A 27 -3.39 -5.94 -1.27
CA SER A 27 -4.28 -7.09 -1.19
C SER A 27 -4.16 -7.78 0.16
N ALA A 28 -5.19 -8.52 0.53
CA ALA A 28 -5.22 -9.30 1.77
C ALA A 28 -5.86 -10.66 1.50
N SER A 29 -5.29 -11.72 2.07
CA SER A 29 -5.84 -13.07 1.96
C SER A 29 -5.71 -13.84 3.26
N ALA A 30 -6.66 -14.74 3.49
CA ALA A 30 -6.59 -15.73 4.56
C ALA A 30 -6.48 -17.11 3.90
N ARG A 31 -5.60 -17.96 4.43
CA ARG A 31 -5.35 -19.30 3.86
C ARG A 31 -6.52 -20.27 4.05
N SER A 32 -7.39 -20.01 5.02
CA SER A 32 -8.56 -20.85 5.33
C SER A 32 -9.68 -20.04 5.97
N ALA A 33 -10.91 -20.57 5.89
CA ALA A 33 -12.03 -20.05 6.66
C ALA A 33 -11.78 -20.22 8.17
N ALA A 34 -12.20 -19.21 8.96
CA ALA A 34 -12.10 -19.21 10.42
C ALA A 34 -13.36 -19.80 11.06
N ARG A 35 -13.21 -20.49 12.20
CA ARG A 35 -14.31 -20.76 13.13
C ARG A 35 -14.30 -19.77 14.29
N ALA A 36 -15.43 -19.64 14.97
CA ALA A 36 -15.52 -18.80 16.16
C ALA A 36 -14.52 -19.27 17.23
N GLY A 37 -13.73 -18.33 17.76
CA GLY A 37 -12.69 -18.59 18.77
C GLY A 37 -11.33 -18.98 18.19
N GLU A 38 -11.19 -19.15 16.88
CA GLU A 38 -9.89 -19.41 16.25
C GLU A 38 -9.14 -18.09 15.95
N VAL A 39 -7.82 -18.19 15.92
CA VAL A 39 -6.94 -17.13 15.39
C VAL A 39 -6.64 -17.46 13.93
N VAL A 40 -6.79 -16.47 13.05
CA VAL A 40 -6.44 -16.60 11.63
C VAL A 40 -5.36 -15.61 11.27
N HIS A 41 -4.31 -16.11 10.63
CA HIS A 41 -3.28 -15.28 10.03
C HIS A 41 -3.77 -14.73 8.69
N VAL A 42 -3.78 -13.41 8.58
CA VAL A 42 -4.10 -12.70 7.33
C VAL A 42 -2.78 -12.24 6.72
N GLU A 43 -2.54 -12.65 5.49
CA GLU A 43 -1.39 -12.24 4.70
C GLU A 43 -1.78 -10.98 3.92
N MET A 44 -1.10 -9.87 4.18
CA MET A 44 -1.28 -8.60 3.47
C MET A 44 -0.09 -8.36 2.57
N THR A 45 -0.36 -8.08 1.29
CA THR A 45 0.68 -7.84 0.28
C THR A 45 0.50 -6.45 -0.29
N ALA A 46 1.55 -5.64 -0.24
CA ALA A 46 1.64 -4.37 -0.94
C ALA A 46 2.63 -4.52 -2.09
N GLU A 47 2.15 -4.47 -3.32
CA GLU A 47 2.96 -4.48 -4.54
C GLU A 47 3.11 -3.04 -5.03
N MET A 48 4.35 -2.60 -5.26
CA MET A 48 4.64 -1.22 -5.65
C MET A 48 5.83 -1.12 -6.59
N GLU A 49 5.88 -0.03 -7.36
CA GLU A 49 7.04 0.32 -8.16
C GLU A 49 8.24 0.69 -7.25
N HIS A 50 9.46 0.47 -7.74
CA HIS A 50 10.69 0.52 -6.92
C HIS A 50 10.94 1.86 -6.20
N GLU A 51 10.43 2.96 -6.75
CA GLU A 51 10.56 4.30 -6.20
C GLU A 51 9.67 4.55 -4.98
N TRP A 52 8.65 3.71 -4.75
CA TRP A 52 7.71 3.84 -3.64
C TRP A 52 8.13 2.99 -2.44
N HIS A 53 7.88 3.53 -1.25
CA HIS A 53 8.29 2.95 0.02
C HIS A 53 7.12 3.03 1.01
N ILE A 54 7.03 2.05 1.91
CA ILE A 54 6.09 2.07 3.05
C ILE A 54 6.92 2.25 4.31
N TYR A 55 6.55 3.22 5.16
CA TYR A 55 7.22 3.41 6.44
C TYR A 55 6.91 2.26 7.39
N ALA A 56 7.91 1.86 8.17
CA ALA A 56 7.82 0.77 9.13
C ALA A 56 6.60 0.94 10.05
N LEU A 57 5.97 -0.17 10.42
CA LEU A 57 4.83 -0.18 11.35
C LEU A 57 5.31 0.09 12.78
N HIS A 58 6.55 -0.29 13.07
CA HIS A 58 7.21 -0.10 14.35
C HIS A 58 8.53 0.67 14.16
N ASP A 59 8.94 1.41 15.20
CA ASP A 59 10.27 2.04 15.28
C ASP A 59 10.64 2.96 14.08
N ALA A 60 9.66 3.68 13.50
CA ALA A 60 9.83 4.57 12.34
C ALA A 60 10.78 5.78 12.54
N GLY A 61 11.45 5.88 13.70
CA GLY A 61 12.41 6.93 14.01
C GLY A 61 11.80 8.34 14.09
N GLU A 62 12.58 9.34 13.72
CA GLU A 62 12.16 10.75 13.64
C GLU A 62 11.43 11.10 12.32
N GLY A 63 11.22 10.10 11.46
CA GLY A 63 10.57 10.27 10.17
C GLY A 63 9.05 10.45 10.27
N PRO A 64 8.34 10.27 9.15
CA PRO A 64 6.89 10.42 9.11
C PRO A 64 6.14 9.38 9.95
N ILE A 65 4.85 9.63 10.13
CA ILE A 65 3.95 8.77 10.92
C ILE A 65 4.02 7.34 10.38
N ALA A 66 4.31 6.41 11.28
CA ALA A 66 4.36 4.97 11.02
C ALA A 66 3.07 4.45 10.37
N THR A 67 3.21 3.43 9.53
CA THR A 67 2.07 2.79 8.88
C THR A 67 1.17 2.12 9.92
N VAL A 68 -0.14 2.37 9.84
CA VAL A 68 -1.13 1.74 10.73
C VAL A 68 -2.03 0.82 9.92
N ILE A 69 -1.95 -0.48 10.21
CA ILE A 69 -2.97 -1.44 9.80
C ILE A 69 -4.06 -1.44 10.87
N THR A 70 -5.33 -1.59 10.49
CA THR A 70 -6.47 -1.70 11.44
C THR A 70 -7.36 -2.87 11.04
N ILE A 71 -7.88 -3.61 12.02
CA ILE A 71 -8.88 -4.65 11.83
C ILE A 71 -10.23 -4.09 12.27
N ASN A 72 -11.20 -4.05 11.36
CA ASN A 72 -12.55 -3.56 11.62
C ASN A 72 -13.57 -4.68 11.38
N GLY A 73 -14.46 -4.91 12.34
CA GLY A 73 -15.59 -5.82 12.21
C GLY A 73 -16.17 -6.21 13.58
N ASP A 74 -17.48 -6.47 13.63
CA ASP A 74 -18.20 -6.64 14.90
C ASP A 74 -17.80 -7.89 15.69
N TYR A 75 -17.23 -8.89 15.01
CA TYR A 75 -16.93 -10.22 15.58
C TYR A 75 -15.46 -10.60 15.48
N VAL A 76 -14.60 -9.67 15.05
CA VAL A 76 -13.16 -9.89 14.89
C VAL A 76 -12.39 -8.87 15.69
N SER A 77 -11.23 -9.26 16.20
CA SER A 77 -10.32 -8.37 16.91
C SER A 77 -8.89 -8.72 16.56
N ARG A 78 -7.99 -7.72 16.62
CA ARG A 78 -6.56 -7.98 16.47
C ARG A 78 -6.08 -8.88 17.59
N GLN A 79 -5.37 -9.93 17.21
CA GLN A 79 -4.64 -10.80 18.13
C GLN A 79 -3.15 -10.66 17.84
N GLY A 80 -2.36 -10.29 18.85
CA GLY A 80 -0.91 -10.17 18.73
C GLY A 80 -0.41 -8.94 17.96
N LYS A 81 0.90 -8.96 17.65
CA LYS A 81 1.58 -7.96 16.82
C LYS A 81 1.43 -8.32 15.34
N ILE A 82 1.70 -7.35 14.47
CA ILE A 82 1.81 -7.59 13.03
C ILE A 82 3.25 -8.03 12.77
N ASP A 83 3.40 -9.12 12.04
CA ASP A 83 4.70 -9.54 11.53
C ASP A 83 4.99 -8.73 10.27
N GLU A 84 5.95 -7.80 10.36
CA GLU A 84 6.46 -7.03 9.22
C GLU A 84 7.84 -7.53 8.79
N PRO A 85 8.21 -7.39 7.51
CA PRO A 85 9.59 -7.65 7.08
C PRO A 85 10.55 -6.64 7.72
N GLU A 86 11.82 -7.02 7.87
CA GLU A 86 12.87 -6.12 8.36
C GLU A 86 12.94 -4.85 7.50
N PRO A 87 12.76 -3.65 8.08
CA PRO A 87 12.76 -2.40 7.34
C PRO A 87 14.17 -1.99 6.91
N ILE A 88 14.24 -1.15 5.88
CA ILE A 88 15.48 -0.50 5.45
C ILE A 88 15.56 0.86 6.13
N GLU A 89 16.58 1.08 6.96
CA GLU A 89 16.85 2.39 7.56
C GLU A 89 17.55 3.31 6.55
N LYS A 90 16.91 4.44 6.23
CA LYS A 90 17.47 5.45 5.34
C LYS A 90 16.94 6.83 5.70
N TYR A 91 17.81 7.84 5.62
CA TYR A 91 17.40 9.23 5.73
C TYR A 91 16.54 9.63 4.52
N ASP A 92 15.38 10.21 4.80
CA ASP A 92 14.45 10.72 3.80
C ASP A 92 14.56 12.25 3.80
N GLU A 93 15.04 12.83 2.69
CA GLU A 93 15.16 14.30 2.58
C GLU A 93 13.80 15.02 2.63
N GLY A 94 12.70 14.29 2.40
CA GLY A 94 11.35 14.82 2.47
C GLY A 94 10.79 14.99 3.88
N PHE A 95 11.49 14.50 4.91
CA PHE A 95 11.02 14.48 6.31
C PHE A 95 12.10 14.89 7.31
#